data_AF-A0AAI8VP42-F1
#
_entry.id   AF-A0AAI8VP42-F1
#
_cell.length_a   1.000
_cell.length_b   1.000
_cell.length_c   1.000
_cell.angle_alpha   90.00
_cell.angle_beta   90.00
_cell.angle_gamma   90.00
#
_symmetry.space_group_name_H-M   'P 1'
#
loop_
_entity.id
_entity.type
_entity.pdbx_description
1 polymer ?
#
loop_
_entity_poly.entity_id
_entity_poly.type
_entity_poly.pdbx_seq_one_letter_code
_entity_poly.pdbx_strand_id
1 'polypeptide(L)'
;MKHLRLGELSITLSRPRGYHNVYRVQNKYTNAILRVLLPLEPGYNALSIVASLEWARQANSLPVPQVLRGDNSASNTLEFEWILLQYIDGAPLDEDED
;
A
#
# COMPACT_ATOMS: atom_id res chain seq x y z
N MET A 1 -17.02 2.75 -5.94
CA MET A 1 -15.74 3.18 -5.33
C MET A 1 -16.00 3.57 -3.88
N LYS A 2 -15.29 3.00 -2.89
CA LYS A 2 -15.45 3.39 -1.47
C LYS A 2 -14.45 4.51 -1.15
N HIS A 3 -14.94 5.65 -0.67
CA HIS A 3 -14.15 6.84 -0.34
C HIS A 3 -14.53 7.34 1.05
N LEU A 4 -13.51 7.61 1.88
CA LEU A 4 -13.69 8.19 3.21
C LEU A 4 -12.89 9.50 3.28
N ARG A 5 -13.52 10.56 3.77
CA ARG A 5 -12.87 11.86 3.97
C ARG A 5 -13.05 12.30 5.42
N LEU A 6 -11.94 12.63 6.08
CA LEU A 6 -11.91 13.15 7.43
C LEU A 6 -11.06 14.43 7.43
N GLY A 7 -11.71 15.58 7.34
CA GLY A 7 -11.04 16.87 7.16
C GLY A 7 -10.23 16.91 5.85
N GLU A 8 -8.92 17.07 5.98
CA GLU A 8 -7.97 17.07 4.85
C GLU A 8 -7.46 15.66 4.48
N LEU A 9 -7.74 14.64 5.28
CA LEU A 9 -7.38 13.26 4.98
C LEU A 9 -8.45 12.64 4.08
N SER A 10 -8.02 12.04 2.98
CA SER A 10 -8.87 11.25 2.08
C SER A 10 -8.28 9.86 1.86
N ILE A 11 -9.15 8.86 1.89
CA ILE A 11 -8.81 7.45 1.70
C ILE A 11 -9.71 6.90 0.60
N THR A 12 -9.11 6.38 -0.47
CA THR A 12 -9.85 5.81 -1.60
C THR A 12 -9.38 4.37 -1.83
N LEU A 13 -10.32 3.42 -1.87
CA LEU A 13 -10.01 2.05 -2.25
C LEU A 13 -9.64 2.02 -3.74
N SER A 14 -8.39 1.65 -4.07
CA SER A 14 -7.95 1.57 -5.47
C SER A 14 -8.30 0.22 -6.09
N ARG A 15 -8.06 -0.89 -5.37
CA ARG A 15 -8.38 -2.25 -5.84
C ARG A 15 -8.69 -3.19 -4.66
N PRO A 16 -9.91 -3.73 -4.55
CA PRO A 16 -10.18 -4.84 -3.65
C PRO A 16 -9.58 -6.12 -4.24
N ARG A 17 -8.72 -6.81 -3.49
CA ARG A 17 -8.29 -8.19 -3.79
C ARG A 17 -8.59 -9.07 -2.59
N GLY A 18 -8.91 -10.34 -2.82
CA GLY A 18 -9.38 -11.25 -1.77
C GLY A 18 -8.45 -11.43 -0.56
N TYR A 19 -7.16 -11.09 -0.70
CA TYR A 19 -6.14 -11.31 0.33
C TYR A 19 -5.45 -10.03 0.83
N HIS A 20 -5.67 -8.89 0.17
CA HIS A 20 -5.16 -7.60 0.61
C HIS A 20 -5.97 -6.46 -0.03
N ASN A 21 -6.13 -5.37 0.71
CA ASN A 21 -6.75 -4.15 0.21
C ASN A 21 -5.70 -3.07 -0.03
N VAL A 22 -5.83 -2.34 -1.14
CA VAL A 22 -4.97 -1.20 -1.48
C VAL A 22 -5.78 0.07 -1.43
N TYR A 23 -5.33 1.01 -0.61
CA TYR A 23 -5.92 2.32 -0.45
C TYR A 23 -4.93 3.41 -0.86
N ARG A 24 -5.42 4.43 -1.55
CA ARG A 24 -4.70 5.69 -1.72
C ARG A 24 -5.04 6.58 -0.52
N VAL A 25 -4.01 7.07 0.17
CA VAL A 25 -4.13 7.96 1.32
C VAL A 25 -3.54 9.31 0.94
N GLN A 26 -4.36 10.36 1.00
CA GLN A 26 -3.95 11.70 0.57
C GLN A 26 -4.33 12.75 1.60
N ASN A 27 -3.41 13.66 1.89
CA ASN A 27 -3.64 14.90 2.60
C ASN A 27 -2.80 16.03 1.97
N LYS A 28 -2.80 17.23 2.57
CA LYS A 28 -2.04 18.38 2.06
C LYS A 28 -0.51 18.20 2.01
N TYR A 29 0.03 17.22 2.73
CA TYR A 29 1.47 16.99 2.89
C TYR A 29 1.95 15.66 2.28
N THR A 30 1.04 14.74 1.98
CA THR A 30 1.39 13.36 1.69
C THR A 30 0.40 12.74 0.72
N ASN A 31 0.93 12.05 -0.27
CA ASN A 31 0.23 11.14 -1.15
C ASN A 31 0.93 9.78 -1.04
N ALA A 32 0.23 8.76 -0.55
CA ALA A 32 0.80 7.46 -0.23
C ALA A 32 -0.16 6.33 -0.59
N ILE A 33 0.38 5.11 -0.67
CA ILE A 33 -0.38 3.88 -0.86
C ILE A 33 -0.33 3.07 0.44
N LEU A 34 -1.50 2.84 1.05
CA LEU A 34 -1.65 1.94 2.18
C LEU A 34 -2.07 0.57 1.66
N ARG A 35 -1.28 -0.47 1.93
CA ARG A 35 -1.68 -1.86 1.71
C ARG A 35 -2.00 -2.48 3.07
N VAL A 36 -3.21 -3.00 3.21
CA VAL A 36 -3.67 -3.75 4.38
C VAL A 36 -3.76 -5.22 3.98
N LEU A 37 -3.06 -6.07 4.71
CA LEU A 37 -2.92 -7.50 4.41
C LEU A 37 -3.73 -8.33 5.40
N LEU A 38 -4.36 -9.39 4.91
CA LEU A 38 -4.93 -10.39 5.81
C LEU A 38 -3.78 -11.13 6.51
N PRO A 39 -3.90 -11.41 7.82
CA PRO A 39 -2.89 -12.12 8.60
C PRO A 39 -2.97 -13.63 8.32
N LEU A 40 -2.92 -14.03 7.05
CA LEU A 40 -2.93 -15.44 6.65
C LEU A 40 -1.64 -16.14 7.06
N GLU A 41 -0.50 -15.45 6.90
CA GLU A 41 0.81 -15.83 7.40
C GLU A 41 1.39 -14.66 8.22
N PRO A 42 1.01 -14.56 9.51
CA PRO A 42 1.32 -13.40 10.34
C PRO A 42 2.80 -13.01 10.32
N GLY A 43 3.08 -11.77 9.96
CA GLY A 43 4.41 -11.16 9.92
C GLY A 43 5.21 -11.43 8.63
N TYR A 44 5.04 -12.59 7.99
CA TYR A 44 5.82 -12.96 6.81
C TYR A 44 5.34 -12.25 5.54
N ASN A 45 4.04 -12.01 5.41
CA ASN A 45 3.48 -11.33 4.24
C ASN A 45 3.97 -9.88 4.13
N ALA A 46 3.87 -9.08 5.19
CA ALA A 46 4.40 -7.72 5.16
C ALA A 46 5.92 -7.69 4.94
N LEU A 47 6.68 -8.54 5.65
CA LEU A 47 8.15 -8.57 5.56
C LEU A 47 8.64 -9.00 4.18
N SER A 48 7.98 -9.97 3.54
CA SER A 48 8.35 -10.41 2.19
C SER A 48 8.17 -9.31 1.14
N ILE A 49 7.12 -8.47 1.27
CA ILE A 49 6.94 -7.30 0.40
C ILE A 49 8.05 -6.28 0.62
N VAL A 50 8.36 -5.95 1.87
CA VAL A 50 9.43 -5.00 2.21
C VAL A 50 10.77 -5.48 1.66
N ALA A 51 11.12 -6.75 1.90
CA ALA A 51 12.36 -7.34 1.40
C ALA A 51 12.42 -7.34 -0.13
N SER A 52 11.31 -7.66 -0.81
CA SER A 52 11.24 -7.68 -2.27
C SER A 52 11.39 -6.28 -2.88
N LEU A 53 10.79 -5.26 -2.28
CA LEU A 53 10.93 -3.86 -2.72
C LEU A 53 12.37 -3.37 -2.53
N GLU A 54 12.98 -3.66 -1.38
CA GLU A 54 14.37 -3.29 -1.12
C GLU A 54 15.34 -4.02 -2.05
N TRP A 55 15.12 -5.32 -2.29
CA TRP A 55 15.91 -6.08 -3.25
C TRP A 55 15.78 -5.49 -4.65
N ALA A 56 14.55 -5.22 -5.13
CA ALA A 56 14.33 -4.65 -6.45
C ALA A 56 15.02 -3.29 -6.59
N ARG A 57 14.93 -2.44 -5.57
CA ARG A 57 15.61 -1.13 -5.52
C ARG A 57 17.12 -1.23 -5.67
N GLN A 58 17.72 -2.28 -5.12
CA GLN A 58 19.17 -2.51 -5.18
C GLN A 58 19.60 -3.19 -6.48
N ALA A 59 18.77 -4.11 -6.98
CA ALA A 59 19.08 -4.95 -8.13
C ALA A 59 18.87 -4.25 -9.48
N ASN A 60 18.02 -3.21 -9.54
CA ASN A 60 17.70 -2.50 -10.77
C ASN A 60 17.52 -0.99 -10.54
N SER A 61 17.60 -0.23 -11.63
CA SER A 61 17.35 1.22 -11.65
C SER A 61 15.87 1.58 -11.85
N LEU A 62 14.95 0.62 -11.72
CA LEU A 62 13.53 0.88 -11.92
C LEU A 62 12.97 1.69 -10.75
N PRO A 63 12.01 2.60 -11.00
CA PRO A 63 11.32 3.31 -9.94
C PRO A 63 10.46 2.32 -9.16
N VAL A 64 10.92 1.94 -7.97
CA VAL A 64 10.17 1.12 -7.01
C VAL A 64 9.77 1.95 -5.81
N PRO A 65 8.56 1.74 -5.25
CA PRO A 65 8.06 2.58 -4.17
C PRO A 65 8.84 2.33 -2.88
N GLN A 66 9.21 3.40 -2.19
CA GLN A 66 9.82 3.31 -0.87
C GLN A 66 8.80 2.91 0.20
N VAL A 67 9.24 2.12 1.17
CA VAL A 67 8.47 1.83 2.39
C VAL A 67 8.60 3.03 3.33
N LEU A 68 7.50 3.74 3.57
CA LEU A 68 7.49 4.91 4.47
C LEU A 68 7.35 4.47 5.92
N ARG A 69 6.40 3.56 6.18
CA ARG A 69 6.07 2.97 7.48
C ARG A 69 5.36 1.63 7.27
N GLY A 70 5.28 0.84 8.31
CA GLY A 70 4.48 -0.38 8.34
C GLY A 70 4.44 -0.98 9.74
N ASP A 71 3.49 -1.88 9.94
CA ASP A 71 3.40 -2.73 11.11
C ASP A 71 3.04 -4.13 10.64
N ASN A 72 3.93 -5.08 10.95
CA ASN A 72 3.79 -6.48 10.56
C ASN A 72 3.15 -7.34 11.67
N SER A 73 2.74 -6.73 12.79
CA SER A 73 1.96 -7.40 13.81
C SER A 73 0.47 -7.23 13.53
N ALA A 74 -0.34 -8.24 13.80
CA ALA A 74 -1.80 -8.09 13.87
C ALA A 74 -2.27 -7.46 15.20
N SER A 75 -1.38 -7.23 16.16
CA SER A 75 -1.69 -6.64 17.48
C SER A 75 -1.72 -5.11 17.49
N ASN A 76 -1.92 -4.47 16.33
CA ASN A 76 -1.95 -3.02 16.19
C ASN A 76 -3.39 -2.50 16.08
N THR A 77 -3.58 -1.18 16.06
CA THR A 77 -4.92 -0.54 16.04
C THR A 77 -5.80 -0.96 14.87
N LEU A 78 -5.21 -1.36 13.74
CA LEU A 78 -5.94 -1.85 12.57
C LEU A 78 -6.25 -3.33 12.65
N GLU A 79 -5.68 -4.09 13.60
CA GLU A 79 -5.83 -5.55 13.74
C GLU A 79 -5.40 -6.36 12.49
N PHE A 80 -4.71 -5.70 11.58
CA PHE A 80 -4.20 -6.24 10.33
C PHE A 80 -2.76 -5.81 10.15
N GLU A 81 -1.98 -6.60 9.42
CA GLU A 81 -0.70 -6.15 8.90
C GLU A 81 -0.89 -5.05 7.88
N TRP A 82 -0.02 -4.05 7.88
CA TRP A 82 -0.09 -2.98 6.92
C TRP A 82 1.27 -2.38 6.58
N ILE A 83 1.37 -1.86 5.37
CA ILE A 83 2.52 -1.10 4.89
C ILE A 83 2.04 0.16 4.18
N LEU A 84 2.68 1.27 4.50
CA LEU A 84 2.51 2.56 3.85
C LEU A 84 3.69 2.79 2.91
N LEU A 85 3.38 2.93 1.63
CA LEU A 85 4.32 3.05 0.54
C LEU A 85 4.26 4.44 -0.07
N GLN A 86 5.39 4.89 -0.60
CA GLN A 86 5.46 6.04 -1.48
C GLN A 86 4.47 5.87 -2.65
N TYR A 87 3.70 6.91 -2.96
CA TYR A 87 2.97 6.97 -4.20
C TYR A 87 3.94 7.29 -5.35
N ILE A 88 3.94 6.47 -6.40
CA ILE A 88 4.65 6.75 -7.64
C ILE A 88 3.65 7.31 -8.63
N ASP A 89 3.94 8.49 -9.17
CA ASP A 89 3.14 9.09 -10.22
C ASP A 89 3.23 8.26 -11.51
N GLY A 90 2.08 7.96 -12.09
CA GLY A 90 1.98 7.18 -13.30
C GLY A 90 0.52 6.99 -13.69
N ALA A 91 0.33 6.49 -14.90
CA ALA A 91 -0.98 6.05 -15.40
C ALA A 91 -0.94 4.52 -15.57
N PRO A 92 -2.06 3.82 -15.30
CA PRO A 92 -2.24 2.46 -15.79
C PRO A 92 -1.96 2.41 -17.30
N LEU A 93 -1.32 1.33 -17.77
CA LEU A 93 -0.99 1.21 -19.19
C LEU A 93 -2.24 1.10 -20.07
N ASP A 94 -3.36 0.60 -19.53
CA ASP A 94 -4.69 0.60 -20.13
C ASP A 94 -5.77 0.57 -19.01
N GLU A 95 -6.78 1.44 -19.09
CA GLU A 95 -8.13 1.22 -18.54
C GLU A 95 -9.15 1.62 -19.62
N ASP A 96 -8.99 1.09 -20.83
CA ASP A 96 -10.05 0.98 -21.84
C ASP A 96 -10.11 -0.50 -22.26
N GLU A 97 -10.81 -1.33 -21.48
CA GLU A 97 -11.39 -2.58 -21.96
C GLU A 97 -12.85 -2.62 -21.47
N ASP A 98 -13.75 -2.80 -22.45
CA ASP A 98 -15.22 -2.69 -22.46
C ASP A 98 -16.01 -3.21 -21.23
#